data_AF-A0A4V2YRW1-F1
#
_entry.id   AF-A0A4V2YRW1-F1
#
_cell.length_a   1.000
_cell.length_b   1.000
_cell.length_c   1.000
_cell.angle_alpha   90.00
_cell.angle_beta   90.00
_cell.angle_gamma   90.00
#
_symmetry.space_group_name_H-M   'P 1'
#
loop_
_entity.id
_entity.type
_entity.pdbx_description
1 polymer ?
#
loop_
_entity_poly.entity_id
_entity_poly.type
_entity_poly.pdbx_seq_one_letter_code
_entity_poly.pdbx_strand_id
1 'polypeptide(L)'
;MTLEDQVRDALDDLALRVPPRAGLADAVLREARRRRAKVRLATAGSTVVAVAAGTAFVVADPLATDGGGLGIVDPAAGGDAPEQVQEPNAPAAVTIDLDELPTGRPPSAPWYVDGALYVGGEAIPFEGDFSGFRAMYEVADSGLAVLTVPTDDEGQAGDFELSLVSRDGGRILLGAGQIYDFAVSSDGTLLAWAEHDWTTSRNTGPGRTVLYVADATTGEVLHEREQIGDDGSIGIVKGFLDGGRVVLDSATNAPGGVHVWHLVADTVTSWTDYGFTSAISRAGDLAVLTSPNGSDELSSGVVDTATEEVLWTTGQNDFVARQALSWDSRYLVITVAPTRSKAEELEDLERAGEASTGTELANQVVVADARTGERVLTVEGINPRGVIWQPDGSLIFEAWEDENRVGLVRCALDGKCELAAPVREVDHHDVRPPYILSGNQ
;
A
#
# COMPACT_ATOMS: atom_id res chain seq x y z
N MET A 1 -29.48 -27.50 -0.62
CA MET A 1 -29.88 -26.21 -1.21
C MET A 1 -30.34 -25.34 -0.07
N THR A 2 -29.52 -24.37 0.30
CA THR A 2 -29.80 -23.45 1.40
C THR A 2 -30.79 -22.37 0.94
N LEU A 3 -31.35 -21.63 1.90
CA LEU A 3 -32.28 -20.54 1.59
C LEU A 3 -31.57 -19.38 0.86
N GLU A 4 -30.26 -19.24 1.06
CA GLU A 4 -29.41 -18.28 0.32
C GLU A 4 -29.21 -18.70 -1.14
N ASP A 5 -29.01 -19.99 -1.42
CA ASP A 5 -28.91 -20.50 -2.79
C ASP A 5 -30.21 -20.23 -3.57
N GLN A 6 -31.36 -20.41 -2.92
CA GLN A 6 -32.67 -20.15 -3.55
C GLN A 6 -32.94 -18.66 -3.79
N VAL A 7 -32.40 -17.78 -2.95
CA VAL A 7 -32.54 -16.32 -3.12
C VAL A 7 -31.57 -15.81 -4.18
N ARG A 8 -30.34 -16.34 -4.24
CA ARG A 8 -29.36 -16.02 -5.28
C ARG A 8 -29.87 -16.46 -6.67
N ASP A 9 -30.32 -17.71 -6.80
CA ASP A 9 -30.87 -18.22 -8.05
C ASP A 9 -32.12 -17.44 -8.52
N ALA A 10 -32.98 -17.02 -7.58
CA ALA A 10 -34.16 -16.23 -7.90
C ALA A 10 -33.84 -14.77 -8.30
N LEU A 11 -32.70 -14.22 -7.84
CA LEU A 11 -32.25 -12.87 -8.22
C LEU A 11 -31.53 -12.88 -9.57
N ASP A 12 -30.71 -13.90 -9.83
CA ASP A 12 -30.00 -14.07 -11.10
C ASP A 12 -30.98 -14.34 -12.26
N ASP A 13 -32.02 -15.14 -12.04
CA ASP A 13 -33.08 -15.39 -13.04
C ASP A 13 -33.94 -14.13 -13.32
N LEU A 14 -34.00 -13.19 -12.36
CA LEU A 14 -34.72 -11.92 -12.50
C LEU A 14 -33.88 -10.86 -13.23
N ALA A 15 -32.56 -10.85 -13.01
CA ALA A 15 -31.62 -9.99 -13.73
C ALA A 15 -31.51 -10.37 -15.22
N LEU A 16 -31.58 -11.67 -15.53
CA LEU A 16 -31.44 -12.19 -16.90
C LEU A 16 -32.70 -12.00 -17.78
N ARG A 17 -33.89 -11.81 -17.19
CA ARG A 17 -35.17 -11.74 -17.93
C ARG A 17 -35.70 -10.33 -18.19
N VAL A 18 -35.11 -9.30 -17.58
CA VAL A 18 -35.59 -7.91 -17.70
C VAL A 18 -34.65 -7.11 -18.60
N PRO A 19 -35.03 -6.80 -19.86
CA PRO A 19 -34.20 -5.99 -20.72
C PRO A 19 -34.00 -4.59 -20.10
N PRO A 20 -32.79 -4.01 -20.17
CA PRO A 20 -32.48 -2.75 -19.53
C PRO A 20 -33.40 -1.65 -20.09
N ARG A 21 -34.11 -0.97 -19.19
CA ARG A 21 -34.87 0.26 -19.49
C ARG A 21 -34.39 1.37 -18.59
N ALA A 22 -34.20 2.56 -19.16
CA ALA A 22 -33.87 3.77 -18.41
C ALA A 22 -34.91 3.99 -17.30
N GLY A 23 -34.44 4.15 -16.06
CA GLY A 23 -35.28 4.33 -14.88
C GLY A 23 -35.70 3.04 -14.14
N LEU A 24 -35.21 1.86 -14.55
CA LEU A 24 -35.45 0.61 -13.80
C LEU A 24 -34.85 0.68 -12.39
N ALA A 25 -33.64 1.20 -12.24
CA ALA A 25 -32.99 1.38 -10.93
C ALA A 25 -33.81 2.30 -10.01
N ASP A 26 -34.33 3.41 -10.55
CA ASP A 26 -35.20 4.31 -9.79
C ASP A 26 -36.54 3.67 -9.42
N ALA A 27 -37.12 2.87 -10.32
CA ALA A 27 -38.34 2.13 -10.04
C ALA A 27 -38.11 1.04 -8.97
N VAL A 28 -36.98 0.33 -9.03
CA VAL A 28 -36.56 -0.68 -8.05
C VAL A 28 -36.31 -0.03 -6.69
N LEU A 29 -35.63 1.11 -6.62
CA LEU A 29 -35.38 1.83 -5.37
C LEU A 29 -36.68 2.42 -4.78
N ARG A 30 -37.59 2.90 -5.62
CA ARG A 30 -38.90 3.41 -5.20
C ARG A 30 -39.81 2.28 -4.70
N GLU A 31 -39.76 1.12 -5.34
CA GLU A 31 -40.48 -0.09 -4.92
C GLU A 31 -39.86 -0.69 -3.65
N ALA A 32 -38.53 -0.68 -3.49
CA ALA A 32 -37.83 -1.10 -2.28
C ALA A 32 -38.18 -0.20 -1.08
N ARG A 33 -38.28 1.13 -1.28
CA ARG A 33 -38.76 2.08 -0.26
C ARG A 33 -40.24 1.84 0.09
N ARG A 34 -41.09 1.55 -0.91
CA ARG A 34 -42.50 1.16 -0.66
C ARG A 34 -42.62 -0.18 0.06
N ARG A 35 -41.76 -1.15 -0.23
CA ARG A 35 -41.73 -2.46 0.43
C ARG A 35 -41.23 -2.37 1.86
N ARG A 36 -40.20 -1.57 2.17
CA ARG A 36 -39.79 -1.29 3.57
C ARG A 36 -40.90 -0.63 4.39
N ALA A 37 -41.72 0.22 3.78
CA ALA A 37 -42.89 0.80 4.45
C ALA A 37 -44.03 -0.22 4.68
N LYS A 38 -44.18 -1.22 3.82
CA LYS A 38 -45.20 -2.28 3.96
C LYS A 38 -44.76 -3.45 4.84
N VAL A 39 -43.47 -3.76 4.94
CA VAL A 39 -42.92 -4.85 5.76
C VAL A 39 -43.01 -4.55 7.27
N ARG A 40 -43.16 -3.28 7.68
CA ARG A 40 -43.52 -2.94 9.07
C ARG A 40 -44.98 -3.24 9.44
N LEU A 41 -45.80 -3.72 8.51
CA LEU A 41 -47.24 -3.92 8.74
C LEU A 41 -47.73 -5.37 8.46
N ALA A 42 -46.82 -6.31 8.21
CA ALA A 42 -47.19 -7.68 7.85
C ALA A 42 -46.33 -8.74 8.57
N THR A 43 -46.25 -8.66 9.89
CA THR A 43 -45.92 -9.82 10.74
C THR A 43 -47.22 -10.53 11.11
N ALA A 44 -47.91 -11.10 10.12
CA ALA A 44 -49.03 -12.02 10.32
C ALA A 44 -49.36 -12.76 9.00
N GLY A 45 -49.21 -14.09 8.99
CA GLY A 45 -49.92 -14.97 8.05
C GLY A 45 -49.16 -15.45 6.81
N SER A 46 -48.46 -16.57 6.97
CA SER A 46 -48.41 -17.78 6.13
C SER A 46 -48.72 -17.77 4.61
N THR A 47 -47.93 -18.64 3.92
CA THR A 47 -48.21 -19.55 2.78
C THR A 47 -48.01 -19.12 1.29
N VAL A 48 -46.91 -19.65 0.73
CA VAL A 48 -46.68 -20.40 -0.54
C VAL A 48 -47.61 -20.15 -1.75
N VAL A 49 -47.02 -19.79 -2.92
CA VAL A 49 -47.34 -20.36 -4.26
C VAL A 49 -46.09 -20.28 -5.18
N ALA A 50 -45.76 -21.40 -5.83
CA ALA A 50 -44.74 -21.54 -6.86
C ALA A 50 -45.31 -21.30 -8.28
N VAL A 51 -44.51 -20.78 -9.22
CA VAL A 51 -44.79 -20.87 -10.67
C VAL A 51 -43.50 -21.08 -11.45
N ALA A 52 -43.48 -22.16 -12.23
CA ALA A 52 -42.46 -22.53 -13.19
C ALA A 52 -42.79 -22.01 -14.60
N ALA A 53 -41.77 -21.70 -15.41
CA ALA A 53 -41.79 -21.85 -16.87
C ALA A 53 -40.38 -21.59 -17.44
N GLY A 54 -39.88 -22.54 -18.23
CA GLY A 54 -38.62 -22.41 -18.98
C GLY A 54 -38.85 -22.02 -20.44
N THR A 55 -37.76 -21.74 -21.15
CA THR A 55 -37.59 -21.93 -22.61
C THR A 55 -36.12 -21.69 -22.96
N ALA A 56 -35.57 -22.56 -23.79
CA ALA A 56 -34.20 -22.53 -24.29
C ALA A 56 -34.14 -21.82 -25.65
N PHE A 57 -33.08 -21.06 -25.90
CA PHE A 57 -32.65 -20.69 -27.25
C PHE A 57 -31.12 -20.69 -27.36
N VAL A 58 -30.66 -21.31 -28.45
CA VAL A 58 -29.27 -21.47 -28.90
C VAL A 58 -29.05 -20.50 -30.06
N VAL A 59 -27.96 -19.71 -30.03
CA VAL A 59 -27.33 -19.03 -31.20
C VAL A 59 -25.85 -18.83 -30.82
N ALA A 60 -24.88 -19.59 -31.32
CA ALA A 60 -24.28 -19.64 -32.67
C ALA A 60 -23.47 -18.37 -33.03
N ASP A 61 -22.16 -18.49 -32.85
CA ASP A 61 -21.06 -17.63 -33.30
C ASP A 61 -20.93 -17.64 -34.84
N PRO A 62 -20.73 -16.48 -35.47
CA PRO A 62 -20.05 -16.44 -36.75
C PRO A 62 -18.91 -15.40 -36.81
N LEU A 63 -17.71 -15.95 -36.92
CA LEU A 63 -16.75 -15.71 -38.00
C LEU A 63 -15.73 -14.57 -37.86
N ALA A 64 -14.48 -15.04 -37.75
CA ALA A 64 -13.28 -14.51 -38.39
C ALA A 64 -13.46 -14.17 -39.89
N THR A 65 -12.70 -13.20 -40.40
CA THR A 65 -11.72 -13.39 -41.51
C THR A 65 -10.97 -12.10 -41.87
N ASP A 66 -9.64 -12.27 -41.99
CA ASP A 66 -8.68 -11.81 -43.01
C ASP A 66 -8.51 -10.33 -43.43
N GLY A 67 -7.23 -9.94 -43.50
CA GLY A 67 -6.67 -9.40 -44.74
C GLY A 67 -5.53 -8.36 -44.63
N GLY A 68 -4.35 -8.70 -45.19
CA GLY A 68 -3.58 -7.76 -46.04
C GLY A 68 -2.08 -7.53 -45.74
N GLY A 69 -1.19 -8.25 -46.47
CA GLY A 69 0.19 -7.80 -46.78
C GLY A 69 0.18 -6.75 -47.92
N LEU A 70 1.27 -6.11 -48.38
CA LEU A 70 2.69 -6.44 -48.50
C LEU A 70 3.49 -5.13 -48.72
N GLY A 71 4.80 -5.16 -48.46
CA GLY A 71 5.75 -4.17 -48.99
C GLY A 71 7.20 -4.63 -48.82
N ILE A 72 7.75 -5.32 -49.82
CA ILE A 72 9.12 -5.82 -49.91
C ILE A 72 10.01 -4.76 -50.56
N VAL A 73 11.19 -4.49 -50.00
CA VAL A 73 12.26 -3.68 -50.63
C VAL A 73 13.60 -4.42 -50.47
N ASP A 74 14.32 -4.57 -51.58
CA ASP A 74 15.62 -5.23 -51.70
C ASP A 74 16.81 -4.34 -51.24
N PRO A 75 17.98 -4.93 -50.94
CA PRO A 75 19.02 -4.29 -50.14
C PRO A 75 20.10 -3.56 -50.97
N ALA A 76 20.67 -2.50 -50.40
CA ALA A 76 21.90 -1.86 -50.86
C ALA A 76 23.06 -2.19 -49.92
N ALA A 77 24.23 -2.40 -50.51
CA ALA A 77 25.48 -2.83 -49.87
C ALA A 77 26.28 -1.68 -49.23
N GLY A 78 27.05 -2.03 -48.19
CA GLY A 78 28.01 -1.19 -47.45
C GLY A 78 27.54 -1.07 -46.00
N GLY A 79 28.17 -1.65 -44.99
CA GLY A 79 29.60 -1.82 -44.78
C GLY A 79 29.95 -1.13 -43.47
N ASP A 80 29.39 -1.62 -42.36
CA ASP A 80 29.85 -1.43 -40.99
C ASP A 80 29.41 -2.67 -40.21
N ALA A 81 30.30 -3.23 -39.39
CA ALA A 81 29.98 -4.39 -38.57
C ALA A 81 28.77 -4.05 -37.69
N PRO A 82 27.76 -4.93 -37.56
CA PRO A 82 26.63 -4.64 -36.72
C PRO A 82 27.15 -4.45 -35.29
N GLU A 83 27.07 -3.21 -34.81
CA GLU A 83 27.01 -2.92 -33.40
C GLU A 83 25.98 -3.90 -32.85
N GLN A 84 26.42 -4.84 -32.01
CA GLN A 84 25.50 -5.75 -31.35
C GLN A 84 24.59 -4.86 -30.52
N VAL A 85 23.41 -4.54 -31.06
CA VAL A 85 22.30 -3.96 -30.33
C VAL A 85 22.06 -4.97 -29.22
N GLN A 86 22.59 -4.64 -28.04
CA GLN A 86 22.44 -5.43 -26.84
C GLN A 86 20.93 -5.52 -26.66
N GLU A 87 20.36 -6.72 -26.88
CA GLU A 87 18.93 -6.93 -26.67
C GLU A 87 18.60 -6.38 -25.28
N PRO A 88 17.50 -5.61 -25.13
CA PRO A 88 17.12 -5.07 -23.85
C PRO A 88 17.16 -6.22 -22.84
N ASN A 89 18.05 -6.10 -21.86
CA ASN A 89 18.34 -7.18 -20.91
C ASN A 89 17.00 -7.64 -20.34
N ALA A 90 16.65 -8.91 -20.56
CA ALA A 90 15.45 -9.47 -19.98
C ALA A 90 15.43 -9.19 -18.46
N PRO A 91 14.25 -8.94 -17.87
CA PRO A 91 14.15 -8.66 -16.45
C PRO A 91 14.89 -9.73 -15.64
N ALA A 92 15.68 -9.30 -14.67
CA ALA A 92 16.37 -10.24 -13.78
C ALA A 92 15.33 -10.98 -12.93
N ALA A 93 15.48 -12.29 -12.78
CA ALA A 93 14.65 -13.11 -11.89
C ALA A 93 15.57 -13.89 -10.95
N VAL A 94 15.30 -13.83 -9.65
CA VAL A 94 16.13 -14.41 -8.59
C VAL A 94 15.24 -15.14 -7.59
N THR A 95 15.60 -16.36 -7.24
CA THR A 95 15.00 -17.09 -6.12
C THR A 95 15.94 -16.99 -4.93
N ILE A 96 15.42 -16.61 -3.78
CA ILE A 96 16.19 -16.45 -2.54
C ILE A 96 16.14 -17.74 -1.72
N ASP A 97 17.32 -18.15 -1.26
CA ASP A 97 17.53 -19.12 -0.19
C ASP A 97 18.46 -18.43 0.82
N LEU A 98 18.00 -18.27 2.07
CA LEU A 98 18.73 -17.48 3.06
C LEU A 98 20.08 -18.12 3.45
N ASP A 99 20.22 -19.43 3.31
CA ASP A 99 21.44 -20.17 3.65
C ASP A 99 22.50 -20.11 2.54
N GLU A 100 22.10 -19.79 1.31
CA GLU A 100 23.00 -19.65 0.15
C GLU A 100 23.49 -18.21 -0.09
N LEU A 101 22.87 -17.21 0.54
CA LEU A 101 23.23 -15.81 0.34
C LEU A 101 24.58 -15.44 1.00
N PRO A 102 25.47 -14.72 0.28
CA PRO A 102 26.69 -14.20 0.89
C PRO A 102 26.37 -13.11 1.92
N THR A 103 27.22 -12.97 2.94
CA THR A 103 27.12 -11.86 3.90
C THR A 103 27.58 -10.55 3.27
N GLY A 104 26.70 -9.55 3.35
CA GLY A 104 26.92 -8.19 2.87
C GLY A 104 27.33 -7.22 3.97
N ARG A 105 27.28 -5.92 3.63
CA ARG A 105 27.42 -4.84 4.61
C ARG A 105 26.06 -4.54 5.28
N PRO A 106 26.04 -3.98 6.50
CA PRO A 106 24.82 -3.49 7.12
C PRO A 106 24.05 -2.51 6.21
N PRO A 107 22.72 -2.41 6.35
CA PRO A 107 21.91 -1.41 5.66
C PRO A 107 22.46 0.00 5.84
N SER A 108 22.46 0.78 4.76
CA SER A 108 22.67 2.23 4.86
C SER A 108 21.38 2.98 5.21
N ALA A 109 20.22 2.45 4.80
CA ALA A 109 18.92 2.99 5.13
C ALA A 109 18.55 2.72 6.60
N PRO A 110 17.66 3.52 7.21
CA PRO A 110 17.24 3.32 8.58
C PRO A 110 16.59 1.96 8.85
N TRP A 111 17.00 1.31 9.94
CA TRP A 111 16.39 0.07 10.41
C TRP A 111 16.53 -0.06 11.93
N TYR A 112 15.71 -0.89 12.56
CA TYR A 112 15.74 -1.13 14.00
C TYR A 112 15.93 -2.61 14.31
N VAL A 113 16.76 -2.89 15.32
CA VAL A 113 16.98 -4.23 15.88
C VAL A 113 17.51 -4.12 17.31
N ASP A 114 17.13 -5.05 18.18
CA ASP A 114 17.70 -5.22 19.53
C ASP A 114 17.77 -3.93 20.38
N GLY A 115 16.74 -3.07 20.33
CA GLY A 115 16.72 -1.83 21.12
C GLY A 115 17.59 -0.70 20.56
N ALA A 116 18.03 -0.80 19.32
CA ALA A 116 18.81 0.25 18.66
C ALA A 116 18.28 0.55 17.25
N LEU A 117 18.26 1.84 16.92
CA LEU A 117 18.07 2.32 15.56
C LEU A 117 19.43 2.36 14.87
N TYR A 118 19.48 2.07 13.58
CA TYR A 118 20.70 2.04 12.80
C TYR A 118 20.58 2.91 11.56
N VAL A 119 21.60 3.74 11.30
CA VAL A 119 21.70 4.57 10.08
C VAL A 119 23.14 4.56 9.58
N GLY A 120 23.38 4.13 8.34
CA GLY A 120 24.74 4.11 7.77
C GLY A 120 25.76 3.29 8.57
N GLY A 121 25.30 2.31 9.38
CA GLY A 121 26.13 1.49 10.28
C GLY A 121 26.34 2.06 11.69
N GLU A 122 25.85 3.26 11.98
CA GLU A 122 25.85 3.86 13.32
C GLU A 122 24.66 3.34 14.12
N ALA A 123 24.91 2.84 15.33
CA ALA A 123 23.87 2.41 16.26
C ALA A 123 23.49 3.56 17.20
N ILE A 124 22.21 3.91 17.23
CA ILE A 124 21.62 4.92 18.08
C ILE A 124 20.79 4.16 19.13
N PRO A 125 21.16 4.22 20.43
CA PRO A 125 20.36 3.60 21.48
C PRO A 125 18.92 4.11 21.42
N PHE A 126 17.97 3.19 21.36
CA PHE A 126 16.55 3.52 21.30
C PHE A 126 15.81 2.55 22.21
N GLU A 127 15.91 2.84 23.50
CA GLU A 127 15.25 2.07 24.55
C GLU A 127 13.79 2.52 24.68
N GLY A 128 12.88 1.54 24.71
CA GLY A 128 11.46 1.75 24.94
C GLY A 128 10.72 0.43 24.81
N ASP A 129 9.71 0.21 25.64
CA ASP A 129 8.73 -0.84 25.38
C ASP A 129 7.65 -0.25 24.49
N PHE A 130 7.54 -0.79 23.29
CA PHE A 130 6.51 -0.41 22.34
C PHE A 130 5.83 -1.65 21.83
N SER A 131 4.50 -1.61 21.84
CA SER A 131 3.66 -2.64 21.27
C SER A 131 3.74 -2.62 19.75
N GLY A 132 4.22 -1.52 19.17
CA GLY A 132 4.44 -1.42 17.73
C GLY A 132 5.35 -0.26 17.32
N PHE A 133 6.14 -0.53 16.29
CA PHE A 133 6.86 0.47 15.50
C PHE A 133 6.08 0.69 14.20
N ARG A 134 5.89 1.95 13.79
CA ARG A 134 5.06 2.26 12.61
C ARG A 134 5.89 2.73 11.43
N ALA A 135 6.76 3.71 11.65
CA ALA A 135 7.54 4.32 10.57
C ALA A 135 8.79 5.03 11.09
N MET A 136 9.80 5.14 10.22
CA MET A 136 11.05 5.82 10.52
C MET A 136 11.69 6.45 9.29
N TYR A 137 12.07 7.72 9.39
CA TYR A 137 12.71 8.41 8.28
C TYR A 137 13.99 9.08 8.74
N GLU A 138 15.02 9.04 7.89
CA GLU A 138 16.18 9.88 8.07
C GLU A 138 15.80 11.35 7.84
N VAL A 139 16.14 12.20 8.81
CA VAL A 139 15.91 13.64 8.77
C VAL A 139 17.27 14.33 8.63
N ALA A 140 17.51 14.90 7.45
CA ALA A 140 18.75 15.57 7.05
C ALA A 140 20.00 14.88 7.63
N ASP A 141 20.93 15.65 8.20
CA ASP A 141 22.10 15.11 8.92
C ASP A 141 21.85 14.98 10.43
N SER A 142 20.63 15.24 10.92
CA SER A 142 20.33 15.37 12.36
C SER A 142 19.97 14.05 13.04
N GLY A 143 19.46 13.06 12.31
CA GLY A 143 19.14 11.74 12.85
C GLY A 143 17.89 11.14 12.21
N LEU A 144 16.93 10.74 13.04
CA LEU A 144 15.74 10.00 12.64
C LEU A 144 14.46 10.65 13.18
N ALA A 145 13.40 10.62 12.39
CA ALA A 145 12.04 10.77 12.88
C ALA A 145 11.41 9.38 13.03
N VAL A 146 10.80 9.11 14.18
CA VAL A 146 10.28 7.78 14.53
C VAL A 146 8.86 7.90 15.08
N LEU A 147 7.95 7.05 14.56
CA LEU A 147 6.59 6.89 15.06
C LEU A 147 6.44 5.53 15.73
N THR A 148 6.14 5.53 17.03
CA THR A 148 5.95 4.33 17.86
C THR A 148 4.60 4.32 18.54
N VAL A 149 4.20 3.14 19.02
CA VAL A 149 3.08 2.95 19.95
C VAL A 149 3.67 2.42 21.26
N PRO A 150 3.88 3.26 22.28
CA PRO A 150 4.42 2.84 23.57
C PRO A 150 3.46 1.86 24.24
N THR A 151 4.02 0.99 25.07
CA THR A 151 3.26 0.07 25.93
C THR A 151 3.16 0.66 27.34
N ASP A 152 2.00 0.56 27.98
CA ASP A 152 1.87 0.88 29.40
C ASP A 152 2.35 -0.25 30.32
N ASP A 153 2.38 -0.01 31.64
CA ASP A 153 2.81 -1.00 32.64
C ASP A 153 1.96 -2.30 32.63
N GLU A 154 0.77 -2.28 32.03
CA GLU A 154 -0.13 -3.44 31.90
C GLU A 154 0.01 -4.16 30.55
N GLY A 155 0.89 -3.71 29.67
CA GLY A 155 1.05 -4.29 28.34
C GLY A 155 0.07 -3.75 27.30
N GLN A 156 -0.70 -2.70 27.60
CA GLN A 156 -1.66 -2.12 26.67
C GLN A 156 -1.01 -1.06 25.78
N ALA A 157 -1.41 -1.04 24.51
CA ALA A 157 -0.97 -0.04 23.56
C ALA A 157 -1.49 1.35 23.95
N GLY A 158 -0.57 2.30 24.15
CA GLY A 158 -0.86 3.71 24.41
C GLY A 158 -1.18 4.51 23.14
N ASP A 159 -1.20 5.83 23.29
CA ASP A 159 -1.28 6.76 22.16
C ASP A 159 0.02 6.73 21.33
N PHE A 160 -0.07 7.02 20.04
CA PHE A 160 1.11 7.09 19.18
C PHE A 160 2.03 8.24 19.61
N GLU A 161 3.34 8.01 19.54
CA GLU A 161 4.36 9.01 19.83
C GLU A 161 5.23 9.25 18.60
N LEU A 162 5.29 10.50 18.13
CA LEU A 162 6.21 10.94 17.09
C LEU A 162 7.39 11.66 17.73
N SER A 163 8.61 11.21 17.46
CA SER A 163 9.83 11.78 18.04
C SER A 163 10.92 12.02 17.02
N LEU A 164 11.71 13.07 17.22
CA LEU A 164 13.04 13.19 16.62
C LEU A 164 14.06 12.52 17.54
N VAL A 165 14.91 11.69 16.95
CA VAL A 165 15.99 10.97 17.63
C VAL A 165 17.30 11.39 16.98
N SER A 166 18.14 12.12 17.71
CA SER A 166 19.46 12.52 17.22
C SER A 166 20.44 11.36 17.24
N ARG A 167 21.52 11.47 16.44
CA ARG A 167 22.56 10.42 16.35
C ARG A 167 23.24 10.09 17.69
N ASP A 168 23.26 11.03 18.64
CA ASP A 168 23.78 10.81 19.99
C ASP A 168 22.77 10.16 20.96
N GLY A 169 21.58 9.80 20.48
CA GLY A 169 20.49 9.20 21.27
C GLY A 169 19.59 10.22 21.98
N GLY A 170 19.80 11.52 21.76
CA GLY A 170 18.87 12.56 22.22
C GLY A 170 17.49 12.38 21.59
N ARG A 171 16.42 12.63 22.37
CA ARG A 171 15.04 12.47 21.91
C ARG A 171 14.22 13.73 22.17
N ILE A 172 13.51 14.20 21.15
CA ILE A 172 12.53 15.29 21.22
C ILE A 172 11.16 14.71 20.85
N LEU A 173 10.21 14.72 21.80
CA LEU A 173 8.83 14.35 21.52
C LEU A 173 8.15 15.49 20.78
N LEU A 174 7.69 15.24 19.55
CA LEU A 174 7.01 16.24 18.71
C LEU A 174 5.51 16.25 18.95
N GLY A 175 4.92 15.06 19.12
CA GLY A 175 3.49 14.89 19.32
C GLY A 175 3.17 13.55 19.97
N ALA A 176 2.05 13.52 20.69
CA ALA A 176 1.51 12.32 21.31
C ALA A 176 -0.01 12.31 21.17
N GLY A 177 -0.58 11.21 20.68
CA GLY A 177 -2.01 11.09 20.46
C GLY A 177 -2.35 10.13 19.34
N GLN A 178 -3.47 10.38 18.66
CA GLN A 178 -3.83 9.63 17.46
C GLN A 178 -3.10 10.23 16.26
N ILE A 179 -1.85 9.80 16.08
CA ILE A 179 -0.98 10.15 14.94
C ILE A 179 -0.87 8.91 14.06
N TYR A 180 -1.60 8.88 12.95
CA TYR A 180 -1.60 7.71 12.08
C TYR A 180 -0.42 7.68 11.13
N ASP A 181 0.11 8.84 10.77
CA ASP A 181 1.23 8.94 9.84
C ASP A 181 1.98 10.28 9.93
N PHE A 182 3.19 10.34 9.36
CA PHE A 182 4.02 11.53 9.25
C PHE A 182 4.94 11.48 8.03
N ALA A 183 5.21 12.59 7.36
CA ALA A 183 6.13 12.65 6.22
C ALA A 183 7.36 13.51 6.50
N VAL A 184 8.43 13.25 5.76
CA VAL A 184 9.67 14.06 5.74
C VAL A 184 9.87 14.62 4.34
N SER A 185 10.30 15.87 4.22
CA SER A 185 10.57 16.50 2.91
C SER A 185 11.75 15.86 2.18
N SER A 186 11.85 16.14 0.88
CA SER A 186 12.89 15.58 0.01
C SER A 186 14.32 15.89 0.45
N ASP A 187 14.52 17.05 1.08
CA ASP A 187 15.80 17.48 1.64
C ASP A 187 15.97 17.10 3.12
N GLY A 188 14.97 16.46 3.72
CA GLY A 188 14.99 16.07 5.13
C GLY A 188 14.85 17.21 6.13
N THR A 189 14.53 18.43 5.68
CA THR A 189 14.50 19.63 6.54
C THR A 189 13.15 19.90 7.19
N LEU A 190 12.06 19.36 6.64
CA LEU A 190 10.71 19.52 7.16
C LEU A 190 10.11 18.17 7.54
N LEU A 191 9.31 18.19 8.59
CA LEU A 191 8.51 17.05 9.03
C LEU A 191 7.06 17.48 9.22
N ALA A 192 6.13 16.70 8.67
CA ALA A 192 4.70 16.98 8.75
C ALA A 192 3.94 15.80 9.36
N TRP A 193 2.97 16.08 10.22
CA TRP A 193 2.09 15.09 10.86
C TRP A 193 0.76 15.71 11.24
N ALA A 194 -0.15 14.88 11.75
CA ALA A 194 -1.41 15.36 12.31
C ALA A 194 -1.77 14.63 13.60
N GLU A 195 -2.49 15.34 14.46
CA GLU A 195 -3.09 14.80 15.68
C GLU A 195 -4.61 14.81 15.55
N HIS A 196 -5.23 13.65 15.77
CA HIS A 196 -6.67 13.46 15.61
C HIS A 196 -7.41 13.36 16.96
N ASP A 197 -8.49 14.11 17.11
CA ASP A 197 -9.39 14.03 18.27
C ASP A 197 -10.70 13.32 17.90
N TRP A 198 -10.83 12.10 18.41
CA TRP A 198 -11.98 11.21 18.21
C TRP A 198 -13.04 11.31 19.32
N THR A 199 -12.93 12.27 20.24
CA THR A 199 -13.85 12.38 21.39
C THR A 199 -15.28 12.74 20.95
N THR A 200 -15.45 13.43 19.83
CA THR A 200 -16.75 13.93 19.35
C THR A 200 -17.51 12.93 18.46
N SER A 201 -16.82 12.03 17.75
CA SER A 201 -17.45 10.98 16.94
C SER A 201 -16.48 9.85 16.63
N ARG A 202 -16.82 8.62 17.02
CA ARG A 202 -15.98 7.44 16.72
C ARG A 202 -16.24 6.83 15.34
N ASN A 203 -17.40 7.10 14.73
CA ASN A 203 -17.85 6.38 13.54
C ASN A 203 -17.84 7.22 12.26
N THR A 204 -17.69 8.54 12.38
CA THR A 204 -17.71 9.46 11.22
C THR A 204 -16.36 10.14 10.99
N GLY A 205 -15.34 9.76 11.75
CA GLY A 205 -14.05 10.43 11.77
C GLY A 205 -13.86 11.37 12.96
N PRO A 206 -12.61 11.82 13.18
CA PRO A 206 -12.28 12.77 14.22
C PRO A 206 -13.04 14.09 13.97
N GLY A 207 -13.59 14.69 15.03
CA GLY A 207 -14.29 15.98 14.88
C GLY A 207 -13.35 17.18 14.96
N ARG A 208 -12.08 16.94 15.31
CA ARG A 208 -11.00 17.91 15.26
C ARG A 208 -9.70 17.21 14.86
N THR A 209 -8.96 17.84 13.95
CA THR A 209 -7.60 17.44 13.56
C THR A 209 -6.71 18.67 13.55
N VAL A 210 -5.49 18.55 14.07
CA VAL A 210 -4.47 19.60 13.96
C VAL A 210 -3.33 19.08 13.11
N LEU A 211 -3.06 19.78 12.01
CA LEU A 211 -1.94 19.52 11.12
C LEU A 211 -0.74 20.36 11.53
N TYR A 212 0.45 19.78 11.48
CA TYR A 212 1.69 20.45 11.80
C TYR A 212 2.71 20.26 10.68
N VAL A 213 3.54 21.28 10.43
CA VAL A 213 4.84 21.15 9.77
C VAL A 213 5.88 21.80 10.67
N ALA A 214 6.94 21.05 11.00
CA ALA A 214 8.04 21.52 11.82
C ALA A 214 9.38 21.43 11.08
N ASP A 215 10.36 22.18 11.57
CA ASP A 215 11.77 21.98 11.25
C ASP A 215 12.21 20.62 11.79
N ALA A 216 12.71 19.75 10.91
CA ALA A 216 13.06 18.37 11.24
C ALA A 216 14.37 18.24 12.03
N THR A 217 15.13 19.32 12.19
CA THR A 217 16.34 19.36 13.02
C THR A 217 16.01 19.79 14.45
N THR A 218 15.18 20.81 14.62
CA THR A 218 14.90 21.42 15.93
C THR A 218 13.58 20.96 16.54
N GLY A 219 12.64 20.48 15.73
CA GLY A 219 11.26 20.21 16.12
C GLY A 219 10.40 21.48 16.24
N GLU A 220 10.90 22.66 15.86
CA GLU A 220 10.13 23.90 15.90
C GLU A 220 8.99 23.87 14.88
N VAL A 221 7.74 24.02 15.34
CA VAL A 221 6.56 24.09 14.48
C VAL A 221 6.58 25.39 13.67
N LEU A 222 6.61 25.25 12.34
CA LEU A 222 6.64 26.33 11.37
C LEU A 222 5.23 26.65 10.83
N HIS A 223 4.40 25.62 10.68
CA HIS A 223 3.02 25.74 10.25
C HIS A 223 2.11 24.89 11.13
N GLU A 224 0.95 25.43 11.48
CA GLU A 224 -0.09 24.76 12.23
C GLU A 224 -1.45 25.08 11.60
N ARG A 225 -2.30 24.08 11.43
CA ARG A 225 -3.66 24.25 10.95
C ARG A 225 -4.63 23.39 11.73
N GLU A 226 -5.69 24.01 12.24
CA GLU A 226 -6.80 23.31 12.86
C GLU A 226 -7.95 23.07 11.86
N GLN A 227 -8.45 21.83 11.83
CA GLN A 227 -9.63 21.40 11.09
C GLN A 227 -10.70 20.91 12.08
N ILE A 228 -11.95 21.32 11.88
CA ILE A 228 -13.08 20.97 12.76
C ILE A 228 -14.31 20.57 11.93
N GLY A 229 -15.22 19.81 12.54
CA GLY A 229 -16.46 19.40 11.89
C GLY A 229 -16.21 18.38 10.78
N ASP A 230 -16.81 18.57 9.61
CA ASP A 230 -16.70 17.63 8.48
C ASP A 230 -15.25 17.51 7.98
N ASP A 231 -14.49 18.62 8.03
CA ASP A 231 -13.07 18.68 7.66
C ASP A 231 -12.16 18.03 8.69
N GLY A 232 -12.67 17.77 9.91
CA GLY A 232 -11.92 17.13 10.98
C GLY A 232 -11.40 15.75 10.57
N SER A 233 -12.05 15.09 9.61
CA SER A 233 -11.65 13.78 9.11
C SER A 233 -10.43 13.77 8.17
N ILE A 234 -9.97 14.93 7.67
CA ILE A 234 -8.82 15.00 6.76
C ILE A 234 -7.55 15.21 7.61
N GLY A 235 -6.48 14.46 7.35
CA GLY A 235 -5.20 14.79 7.96
C GLY A 235 -4.15 13.68 8.10
N ILE A 236 -4.36 12.47 7.56
CA ILE A 236 -3.26 11.50 7.54
C ILE A 236 -2.19 12.02 6.58
N VAL A 237 -1.02 12.41 7.09
CA VAL A 237 0.05 13.00 6.28
C VAL A 237 0.81 11.92 5.52
N LYS A 238 0.81 12.02 4.18
CA LYS A 238 1.35 10.98 3.29
C LYS A 238 2.66 11.33 2.61
N GLY A 239 2.91 12.61 2.36
CA GLY A 239 4.12 13.04 1.68
C GLY A 239 4.18 14.54 1.44
N PHE A 240 5.29 15.01 0.90
CA PHE A 240 5.44 16.36 0.38
C PHE A 240 5.39 16.35 -1.14
N LEU A 241 4.76 17.38 -1.72
CA LEU A 241 4.90 17.72 -3.13
C LEU A 241 5.72 19.01 -3.27
N ASP A 242 6.13 19.31 -4.49
CA ASP A 242 6.79 20.57 -4.83
C ASP A 242 5.98 21.80 -4.37
N GLY A 243 6.71 22.87 -4.03
CA GLY A 243 6.12 24.18 -3.72
C GLY A 243 5.49 24.29 -2.33
N GLY A 244 5.95 23.50 -1.36
CA GLY A 244 5.45 23.56 0.02
C GLY A 244 4.02 23.07 0.15
N ARG A 245 3.75 21.91 -0.46
CA ARG A 245 2.45 21.24 -0.44
C ARG A 245 2.58 19.91 0.30
N VAL A 246 1.60 19.58 1.14
CA VAL A 246 1.56 18.34 1.92
C VAL A 246 0.36 17.50 1.48
N VAL A 247 0.58 16.24 1.14
CA VAL A 247 -0.47 15.28 0.75
C VAL A 247 -1.15 14.74 2.01
N LEU A 248 -2.47 14.77 2.03
CA LEU A 248 -3.30 14.34 3.14
C LEU A 248 -4.34 13.32 2.68
N ASP A 249 -4.44 12.22 3.41
CA ASP A 249 -5.55 11.28 3.32
C ASP A 249 -6.58 11.53 4.43
N SER A 250 -7.75 10.89 4.28
CA SER A 250 -8.77 10.80 5.33
C SER A 250 -8.28 9.94 6.50
N ALA A 251 -8.48 10.41 7.73
CA ALA A 251 -8.31 9.68 8.99
C ALA A 251 -9.30 8.54 9.18
N THR A 252 -10.24 8.35 8.24
CA THR A 252 -11.20 7.26 8.25
C THR A 252 -10.90 6.27 7.12
N ASN A 253 -11.24 5.00 7.34
CA ASN A 253 -11.15 3.96 6.29
C ASN A 253 -12.21 4.13 5.17
N ALA A 254 -12.89 5.27 5.09
CA ALA A 254 -13.85 5.62 4.06
C ALA A 254 -13.31 6.85 3.32
N PRO A 255 -12.49 6.65 2.27
CA PRO A 255 -11.79 7.76 1.66
C PRO A 255 -12.79 8.66 0.93
N GLY A 256 -12.71 9.97 1.20
CA GLY A 256 -13.38 11.01 0.43
C GLY A 256 -12.54 11.53 -0.74
N GLY A 257 -11.39 10.89 -0.99
CA GLY A 257 -10.34 11.34 -1.91
C GLY A 257 -9.03 11.66 -1.18
N VAL A 258 -8.03 12.08 -1.96
CA VAL A 258 -6.75 12.62 -1.49
C VAL A 258 -6.80 14.14 -1.54
N HIS A 259 -6.28 14.78 -0.50
CA HIS A 259 -6.24 16.23 -0.35
C HIS A 259 -4.81 16.76 -0.33
N VAL A 260 -4.66 18.07 -0.56
CA VAL A 260 -3.39 18.77 -0.45
C VAL A 260 -3.53 19.99 0.43
N TRP A 261 -2.66 20.13 1.43
CA TRP A 261 -2.48 21.35 2.20
C TRP A 261 -1.39 22.22 1.57
N HIS A 262 -1.78 23.42 1.17
CA HIS A 262 -0.87 24.44 0.65
C HIS A 262 -0.36 25.30 1.82
N LEU A 263 0.91 25.13 2.23
CA LEU A 263 1.43 25.74 3.46
C LEU A 263 1.43 27.27 3.43
N VAL A 264 1.72 27.88 2.28
CA VAL A 264 1.77 29.35 2.13
C VAL A 264 0.38 29.98 2.11
N ALA A 265 -0.57 29.33 1.42
CA ALA A 265 -1.95 29.82 1.34
C ALA A 265 -2.78 29.45 2.57
N ASP A 266 -2.29 28.49 3.36
CA ASP A 266 -2.99 27.81 4.43
C ASP A 266 -4.41 27.37 4.00
N THR A 267 -4.46 26.57 2.94
CA THR A 267 -5.70 26.00 2.42
C THR A 267 -5.53 24.50 2.18
N VAL A 268 -6.55 23.73 2.54
CA VAL A 268 -6.67 22.31 2.17
C VAL A 268 -7.66 22.20 1.02
N THR A 269 -7.25 21.58 -0.07
CA THR A 269 -8.06 21.38 -1.27
C THR A 269 -8.09 19.92 -1.67
N SER A 270 -9.20 19.46 -2.27
CA SER A 270 -9.21 18.14 -2.92
C SER A 270 -8.20 18.12 -4.06
N TRP A 271 -7.41 17.07 -4.13
CA TRP A 271 -6.44 16.85 -5.20
C TRP A 271 -6.96 15.82 -6.19
N THR A 272 -7.46 14.68 -5.71
CA THR A 272 -8.03 13.63 -6.54
C THR A 272 -9.06 12.81 -5.77
N ASP A 273 -9.97 12.17 -6.49
CA ASP A 273 -10.94 11.21 -5.95
C ASP A 273 -10.42 9.77 -5.89
N TYR A 274 -9.15 9.56 -6.29
CA TYR A 274 -8.42 8.33 -5.96
C TYR A 274 -8.47 8.09 -4.44
N GLY A 275 -8.65 6.83 -4.03
CA GLY A 275 -9.02 6.50 -2.65
C GLY A 275 -7.99 6.90 -1.62
N PHE A 276 -6.84 6.23 -1.62
CA PHE A 276 -5.79 6.41 -0.62
C PHE A 276 -4.43 6.62 -1.28
N THR A 277 -3.55 7.34 -0.60
CA THR A 277 -2.16 7.44 -0.99
C THR A 277 -1.37 6.29 -0.38
N SER A 278 -0.85 5.40 -1.23
CA SER A 278 0.08 4.35 -0.81
C SER A 278 1.46 4.94 -0.61
N ALA A 279 2.01 5.60 -1.64
CA ALA A 279 3.37 6.12 -1.63
C ALA A 279 3.46 7.48 -2.34
N ILE A 280 4.36 8.33 -1.87
CA ILE A 280 4.79 9.56 -2.55
C ILE A 280 6.30 9.47 -2.77
N SER A 281 6.73 9.72 -3.99
CA SER A 281 8.16 9.83 -4.32
C SER A 281 8.84 10.88 -3.46
N ARG A 282 10.14 10.71 -3.18
CA ARG A 282 10.89 11.71 -2.42
C ARG A 282 10.89 13.07 -3.11
N ALA A 283 10.96 13.11 -4.44
CA ALA A 283 10.88 14.34 -5.22
C ALA A 283 9.46 14.92 -5.30
N GLY A 284 8.43 14.13 -4.93
CA GLY A 284 7.03 14.53 -5.01
C GLY A 284 6.50 14.63 -6.45
N ASP A 285 7.19 14.04 -7.44
CA ASP A 285 6.80 14.06 -8.86
C ASP A 285 5.96 12.83 -9.27
N LEU A 286 6.04 11.76 -8.49
CA LEU A 286 5.19 10.56 -8.61
C LEU A 286 4.45 10.26 -7.30
N ALA A 287 3.22 9.76 -7.44
CA ALA A 287 2.42 9.19 -6.37
C ALA A 287 1.91 7.81 -6.78
N VAL A 288 1.69 6.94 -5.80
CA VAL A 288 0.95 5.68 -5.99
C VAL A 288 -0.32 5.75 -5.16
N LEU A 289 -1.46 5.65 -5.84
CA LEU A 289 -2.77 5.83 -5.24
C LEU A 289 -3.60 4.56 -5.39
N THR A 290 -4.10 4.01 -4.29
CA THR A 290 -5.01 2.86 -4.30
C THR A 290 -6.46 3.32 -4.44
N SER A 291 -7.24 2.57 -5.21
CA SER A 291 -8.68 2.81 -5.34
C SER A 291 -9.41 2.77 -3.99
N PRO A 292 -10.56 3.45 -3.85
CA PRO A 292 -11.37 3.40 -2.63
C PRO A 292 -11.79 1.99 -2.24
N ASN A 293 -11.98 1.77 -0.93
CA ASN A 293 -12.60 0.55 -0.42
C ASN A 293 -13.96 0.30 -1.10
N GLY A 294 -14.12 -0.88 -1.70
CA GLY A 294 -15.35 -1.27 -2.38
C GLY A 294 -15.39 -0.97 -3.88
N SER A 295 -14.28 -0.54 -4.49
CA SER A 295 -14.13 -0.65 -5.95
C SER A 295 -14.14 -2.12 -6.36
N ASP A 296 -14.67 -2.41 -7.56
CA ASP A 296 -14.69 -3.78 -8.11
C ASP A 296 -13.26 -4.31 -8.35
N GLU A 297 -12.29 -3.41 -8.52
CA GLU A 297 -10.87 -3.70 -8.71
C GLU A 297 -10.06 -2.89 -7.69
N LEU A 298 -9.41 -3.56 -6.73
CA LEU A 298 -8.45 -2.97 -5.81
C LEU A 298 -7.10 -2.90 -6.50
N SER A 299 -6.90 -1.90 -7.37
CA SER A 299 -5.61 -1.66 -8.02
C SER A 299 -5.02 -0.33 -7.56
N SER A 300 -3.70 -0.21 -7.69
CA SER A 300 -3.01 1.05 -7.43
C SER A 300 -2.61 1.70 -8.75
N GLY A 301 -2.92 2.97 -8.92
CA GLY A 301 -2.47 3.78 -10.06
C GLY A 301 -1.17 4.49 -9.71
N VAL A 302 -0.19 4.44 -10.61
CA VAL A 302 0.98 5.33 -10.53
C VAL A 302 0.65 6.60 -11.28
N VAL A 303 0.76 7.73 -10.60
CA VAL A 303 0.26 9.03 -11.04
C VAL A 303 1.40 10.04 -11.10
N ASP A 304 1.50 10.77 -12.22
CA ASP A 304 2.36 11.96 -12.31
C ASP A 304 1.69 13.11 -11.56
N THR A 305 2.36 13.65 -10.53
CA THR A 305 1.71 14.59 -9.61
C THR A 305 1.55 15.99 -10.20
N ALA A 306 2.25 16.30 -11.29
CA ALA A 306 2.17 17.59 -11.95
C ALA A 306 1.00 17.63 -12.94
N THR A 307 0.76 16.52 -13.66
CA THR A 307 -0.33 16.43 -14.64
C THR A 307 -1.59 15.74 -14.11
N GLU A 308 -1.49 15.05 -12.96
CA GLU A 308 -2.52 14.18 -12.39
C GLU A 308 -2.91 13.01 -13.32
N GLU A 309 -2.05 12.70 -14.29
CA GLU A 309 -2.25 11.60 -15.22
C GLU A 309 -1.83 10.27 -14.59
N VAL A 310 -2.73 9.30 -14.66
CA VAL A 310 -2.42 7.91 -14.33
C VAL A 310 -1.55 7.33 -15.44
N LEU A 311 -0.28 7.08 -15.12
CA LEU A 311 0.70 6.55 -16.06
C LEU A 311 0.41 5.07 -16.37
N TRP A 312 0.12 4.29 -15.33
CA TRP A 312 -0.24 2.87 -15.42
C TRP A 312 -0.83 2.39 -14.07
N THR A 313 -1.37 1.18 -14.06
CA THR A 313 -1.99 0.57 -12.86
C THR A 313 -1.39 -0.79 -12.55
N THR A 314 -1.26 -1.12 -11.26
CA THR A 314 -0.84 -2.44 -10.78
C THR A 314 -1.93 -3.49 -10.98
N GLY A 315 -1.59 -4.77 -10.75
CA GLY A 315 -2.57 -5.85 -10.64
C GLY A 315 -3.49 -5.71 -9.41
N GLN A 316 -4.61 -6.43 -9.43
CA GLN A 316 -5.65 -6.38 -8.37
C GLN A 316 -5.19 -6.88 -6.99
N ASN A 317 -4.12 -7.67 -6.93
CA ASN A 317 -3.57 -8.22 -5.69
C ASN A 317 -2.14 -7.75 -5.44
N ASP A 318 -1.72 -6.71 -6.17
CA ASP A 318 -0.42 -6.11 -6.01
C ASP A 318 -0.48 -5.13 -4.83
N PHE A 319 0.40 -5.33 -3.85
CA PHE A 319 0.53 -4.46 -2.70
C PHE A 319 1.70 -3.49 -2.91
N VAL A 320 1.44 -2.21 -2.68
CA VAL A 320 2.45 -1.15 -2.74
C VAL A 320 2.62 -0.56 -1.34
N ALA A 321 3.78 -0.83 -0.75
CA ALA A 321 4.14 -0.31 0.56
C ALA A 321 4.39 1.20 0.51
N ARG A 322 4.41 1.82 1.70
CA ARG A 322 4.55 3.26 1.83
C ARG A 322 5.82 3.85 1.22
N GLN A 323 6.92 3.13 1.34
CA GLN A 323 8.23 3.54 0.83
C GLN A 323 8.59 2.80 -0.47
N ALA A 324 7.57 2.46 -1.26
CA ALA A 324 7.77 1.65 -2.46
C ALA A 324 8.55 2.36 -3.57
N LEU A 325 8.54 3.69 -3.62
CA LEU A 325 9.28 4.46 -4.62
C LEU A 325 10.74 4.62 -4.20
N SER A 326 11.63 4.30 -5.12
CA SER A 326 13.08 4.53 -4.99
C SER A 326 13.43 5.99 -4.74
N TRP A 327 14.62 6.22 -4.18
CA TRP A 327 15.09 7.56 -3.80
C TRP A 327 15.15 8.55 -4.97
N ASP A 328 15.44 8.06 -6.18
CA ASP A 328 15.47 8.84 -7.41
C ASP A 328 14.16 8.78 -8.21
N SER A 329 13.13 8.14 -7.63
CA SER A 329 11.78 7.98 -8.18
C SER A 329 11.73 7.21 -9.51
N ARG A 330 12.79 6.47 -9.86
CA ARG A 330 12.84 5.70 -11.12
C ARG A 330 12.19 4.34 -11.03
N TYR A 331 12.24 3.74 -9.85
CA TYR A 331 11.75 2.39 -9.61
C TYR A 331 10.66 2.37 -8.54
N LEU A 332 9.73 1.45 -8.71
CA LEU A 332 8.67 1.11 -7.78
C LEU A 332 8.84 -0.35 -7.37
N VAL A 333 8.81 -0.64 -6.06
CA VAL A 333 8.70 -2.00 -5.55
C VAL A 333 7.24 -2.37 -5.28
N ILE A 334 6.84 -3.55 -5.71
CA ILE A 334 5.50 -4.12 -5.58
C ILE A 334 5.65 -5.49 -4.94
N THR A 335 4.87 -5.75 -3.89
CA THR A 335 4.71 -7.09 -3.34
C THR A 335 3.54 -7.74 -4.07
N VAL A 336 3.82 -8.74 -4.90
CA VAL A 336 2.83 -9.45 -5.70
C VAL A 336 2.42 -10.71 -4.95
N ALA A 337 1.15 -10.78 -4.55
CA ALA A 337 0.60 -12.02 -4.06
C ALA A 337 0.54 -13.04 -5.20
N PRO A 338 0.88 -14.32 -4.96
CA PRO A 338 0.82 -15.32 -6.01
C PRO A 338 -0.61 -15.41 -6.56
N THR A 339 -0.75 -15.24 -7.87
CA THR A 339 -2.03 -15.42 -8.55
C THR A 339 -2.43 -16.88 -8.46
N ARG A 340 -3.30 -17.21 -7.51
CA ARG A 340 -3.95 -18.51 -7.44
C ARG A 340 -5.36 -18.41 -7.99
N SER A 341 -5.79 -19.50 -8.60
CA SER A 341 -7.21 -19.67 -8.83
C SER A 341 -7.91 -19.81 -7.48
N LYS A 342 -9.14 -19.28 -7.38
CA LYS A 342 -10.00 -19.46 -6.20
C LYS A 342 -10.17 -20.93 -5.80
N ALA A 343 -10.03 -21.85 -6.75
CA ALA A 343 -10.08 -23.29 -6.49
C ALA A 343 -8.85 -23.78 -5.71
N GLU A 344 -7.65 -23.30 -6.06
CA GLU A 344 -6.41 -23.63 -5.34
C GLU A 344 -6.39 -23.01 -3.93
N GLU A 345 -6.91 -21.79 -3.77
CA GLU A 345 -7.09 -21.18 -2.44
C GLU A 345 -8.03 -22.01 -1.57
N LEU A 346 -9.16 -22.45 -2.11
CA LEU A 346 -10.13 -23.26 -1.37
C LEU A 346 -9.53 -24.62 -0.98
N GLU A 347 -8.82 -25.26 -1.91
CA GLU A 347 -8.19 -26.57 -1.67
C GLU A 347 -7.12 -26.50 -0.58
N ASP A 348 -6.34 -25.41 -0.52
CA ASP A 348 -5.34 -25.20 0.53
C ASP A 348 -5.97 -24.86 1.88
N LEU A 349 -7.04 -24.06 1.91
CA LEU A 349 -7.82 -23.82 3.14
C LEU A 349 -8.42 -25.13 3.67
N GLU A 350 -8.96 -25.98 2.79
CA GLU A 350 -9.48 -27.30 3.16
C GLU A 350 -8.37 -28.23 3.67
N ARG A 351 -7.19 -28.19 3.04
CA ARG A 351 -6.03 -29.00 3.44
C ARG A 351 -5.43 -28.55 4.78
N ALA A 352 -5.39 -27.24 5.03
CA ALA A 352 -4.80 -26.68 6.23
C ALA A 352 -5.72 -26.77 7.47
N GLY A 353 -7.01 -27.10 7.27
CA GLY A 353 -8.00 -27.22 8.33
C GLY A 353 -8.38 -25.88 8.98
N GLU A 354 -9.36 -25.89 9.89
CA GLU A 354 -9.89 -24.69 10.58
C GLU A 354 -8.84 -23.94 11.45
N ALA A 355 -7.63 -24.47 11.60
CA ALA A 355 -6.56 -23.88 12.41
C ALA A 355 -5.53 -23.08 11.60
N SER A 356 -5.64 -23.00 10.27
CA SER A 356 -4.76 -22.15 9.47
C SER A 356 -5.14 -20.70 9.65
N THR A 357 -4.37 -19.95 10.44
CA THR A 357 -4.51 -18.50 10.62
C THR A 357 -4.00 -17.69 9.43
N GLY A 358 -4.02 -18.29 8.22
CA GLY A 358 -3.51 -17.74 6.99
C GLY A 358 -2.21 -18.43 6.62
N THR A 359 -2.26 -19.36 5.67
CA THR A 359 -1.06 -19.77 4.95
C THR A 359 -0.54 -18.53 4.24
N GLU A 360 0.48 -17.90 4.82
CA GLU A 360 1.25 -16.84 4.18
C GLU A 360 1.86 -17.41 2.92
N LEU A 361 1.18 -17.16 1.80
CA LEU A 361 1.70 -17.54 0.51
C LEU A 361 2.98 -16.73 0.27
N ALA A 362 4.02 -17.38 -0.26
CA ALA A 362 5.25 -16.71 -0.64
C ALA A 362 4.92 -15.61 -1.66
N ASN A 363 5.01 -14.36 -1.22
CA ASN A 363 4.80 -13.21 -2.08
C ASN A 363 6.08 -12.95 -2.88
N GLN A 364 5.94 -12.47 -4.11
CA GLN A 364 7.08 -12.05 -4.91
C GLN A 364 7.35 -10.57 -4.67
N VAL A 365 8.62 -10.17 -4.67
CA VAL A 365 8.99 -8.75 -4.77
C VAL A 365 9.27 -8.45 -6.23
N VAL A 366 8.51 -7.54 -6.83
CA VAL A 366 8.72 -7.06 -8.19
C VAL A 366 9.19 -5.61 -8.13
N VAL A 367 10.31 -5.32 -8.78
CA VAL A 367 10.74 -3.96 -9.08
C VAL A 367 10.34 -3.64 -10.50
N ALA A 368 9.60 -2.55 -10.70
CA ALA A 368 9.23 -2.02 -12.00
C ALA A 368 9.81 -0.61 -12.20
N ASP A 369 10.00 -0.19 -13.45
CA ASP A 369 10.15 1.21 -13.79
C ASP A 369 8.88 1.96 -13.37
N ALA A 370 9.04 2.98 -12.53
CA ALA A 370 7.94 3.67 -11.90
C ALA A 370 7.06 4.43 -12.91
N ARG A 371 7.59 4.83 -14.08
CA ARG A 371 6.83 5.58 -15.07
C ARG A 371 6.18 4.69 -16.13
N THR A 372 6.79 3.58 -16.49
CA THR A 372 6.29 2.70 -17.57
C THR A 372 5.62 1.42 -17.06
N GLY A 373 5.91 0.99 -15.83
CA GLY A 373 5.47 -0.29 -15.28
C GLY A 373 6.25 -1.49 -15.82
N GLU A 374 7.30 -1.28 -16.62
CA GLU A 374 8.14 -2.36 -17.13
C GLU A 374 8.91 -3.02 -15.98
N ARG A 375 8.85 -4.36 -15.90
CA ARG A 375 9.55 -5.12 -14.85
C ARG A 375 11.06 -5.06 -15.07
N VAL A 376 11.79 -4.80 -13.98
CA VAL A 376 13.26 -4.71 -13.94
C VAL A 376 13.84 -5.90 -13.19
N LEU A 377 13.26 -6.24 -12.03
CA LEU A 377 13.70 -7.33 -11.18
C LEU A 377 12.48 -8.05 -10.59
N THR A 378 12.53 -9.39 -10.53
CA THR A 378 11.62 -10.22 -9.75
C THR A 378 12.42 -11.04 -8.75
N VAL A 379 12.01 -11.00 -7.48
CA VAL A 379 12.57 -11.81 -6.39
C VAL A 379 11.50 -12.75 -5.87
N GLU A 380 11.81 -14.03 -5.80
CA GLU A 380 10.91 -15.12 -5.41
C GLU A 380 11.49 -15.95 -4.26
N GLY A 381 10.69 -16.86 -3.70
CA GLY A 381 11.14 -17.86 -2.72
C GLY A 381 11.06 -17.41 -1.26
N ILE A 382 10.47 -16.25 -0.98
CA ILE A 382 10.37 -15.67 0.37
C ILE A 382 9.00 -15.04 0.61
N ASN A 383 8.69 -14.68 1.86
CA ASN A 383 7.58 -13.81 2.23
C ASN A 383 8.12 -12.43 2.68
N PRO A 384 8.11 -11.39 1.81
CA PRO A 384 8.53 -10.04 2.16
C PRO A 384 7.50 -9.34 3.07
N ARG A 385 7.94 -8.80 4.22
CA ARG A 385 7.06 -8.02 5.14
C ARG A 385 7.37 -6.53 5.21
N GLY A 386 8.62 -6.15 5.00
CA GLY A 386 9.06 -4.76 4.93
C GLY A 386 9.99 -4.54 3.75
N VAL A 387 9.93 -3.38 3.12
CA VAL A 387 10.78 -3.01 1.98
C VAL A 387 11.26 -1.57 2.13
N ILE A 388 12.53 -1.31 1.85
CA ILE A 388 13.11 0.03 1.85
C ILE A 388 14.18 0.15 0.77
N TRP A 389 14.24 1.31 0.14
CA TRP A 389 15.30 1.64 -0.80
C TRP A 389 16.51 2.24 -0.09
N GLN A 390 17.69 1.83 -0.52
CA GLN A 390 18.92 2.50 -0.17
C GLN A 390 19.24 3.66 -1.13
N PRO A 391 20.01 4.66 -0.69
CA PRO A 391 20.42 5.78 -1.56
C PRO A 391 21.23 5.37 -2.79
N ASP A 392 21.85 4.18 -2.79
CA ASP A 392 22.60 3.64 -3.93
C ASP A 392 21.71 2.92 -4.96
N GLY A 393 20.40 2.90 -4.74
CA GLY A 393 19.42 2.26 -5.62
C GLY A 393 19.25 0.75 -5.39
N SER A 394 19.88 0.17 -4.37
CA SER A 394 19.57 -1.21 -3.97
C SER A 394 18.34 -1.28 -3.08
N LEU A 395 17.65 -2.42 -3.14
CA LEU A 395 16.46 -2.69 -2.36
C LEU A 395 16.83 -3.56 -1.16
N ILE A 396 16.36 -3.18 0.03
CA ILE A 396 16.40 -4.01 1.23
C ILE A 396 14.99 -4.45 1.57
N PHE A 397 14.83 -5.72 1.95
CA PHE A 397 13.58 -6.22 2.47
C PHE A 397 13.78 -7.26 3.57
N GLU A 398 12.79 -7.34 4.44
CA GLU A 398 12.67 -8.38 5.45
C GLU A 398 12.15 -9.65 4.77
N ALA A 399 12.99 -10.67 4.68
CA ALA A 399 12.72 -11.91 3.99
C ALA A 399 12.43 -13.03 4.98
N TRP A 400 11.17 -13.48 5.02
CA TRP A 400 10.76 -14.65 5.80
C TRP A 400 10.81 -15.89 4.92
N GLU A 401 11.57 -16.90 5.33
CA GLU A 401 11.59 -18.22 4.65
C GLU A 401 10.46 -19.11 5.16
N ASP A 402 10.17 -19.02 6.45
CA ASP A 402 9.03 -19.63 7.15
C ASP A 402 8.57 -18.70 8.29
N GLU A 403 7.72 -19.18 9.20
CA GLU A 403 7.20 -18.38 10.33
C GLU A 403 8.25 -18.03 11.42
N ASN A 404 9.42 -18.67 11.40
CA ASN A 404 10.44 -18.55 12.45
C ASN A 404 11.79 -18.06 11.91
N ARG A 405 12.07 -18.16 10.60
CA ARG A 405 13.34 -17.77 10.01
C ARG A 405 13.20 -16.49 9.20
N VAL A 406 13.96 -15.47 9.61
CA VAL A 406 13.95 -14.17 8.93
C VAL A 406 15.36 -13.62 8.75
N GLY A 407 15.62 -13.13 7.55
CA GLY A 407 16.85 -12.42 7.18
C GLY A 407 16.54 -11.02 6.66
N LEU A 408 17.53 -10.14 6.72
CA LEU A 408 17.47 -8.87 6.02
C LEU A 408 18.26 -9.00 4.73
N VAL A 409 17.58 -8.99 3.59
CA VAL A 409 18.19 -9.23 2.28
C VAL A 409 18.32 -7.92 1.53
N ARG A 410 19.48 -7.70 0.89
CA ARG A 410 19.71 -6.63 -0.07
C ARG A 410 19.81 -7.23 -1.46
N CYS A 411 19.10 -6.66 -2.43
CA CYS A 411 19.24 -7.00 -3.84
C CYS A 411 19.56 -5.75 -4.66
N ALA A 412 20.54 -5.88 -5.56
CA ALA A 412 20.76 -4.93 -6.63
C ALA A 412 19.82 -5.23 -7.81
N LEU A 413 19.59 -4.22 -8.67
CA LEU A 413 18.70 -4.37 -9.83
C LEU A 413 19.23 -5.35 -10.90
N ASP A 414 20.50 -5.73 -10.83
CA ASP A 414 21.09 -6.78 -11.69
C ASP A 414 20.84 -8.20 -11.16
N GLY A 415 20.09 -8.35 -10.06
CA GLY A 415 19.74 -9.64 -9.46
C GLY A 415 20.78 -10.20 -8.48
N LYS A 416 21.87 -9.47 -8.18
CA LYS A 416 22.78 -9.90 -7.12
C LYS A 416 22.17 -9.57 -5.76
N CYS A 417 22.05 -10.59 -4.91
CA CYS A 417 21.53 -10.45 -3.55
C CYS A 417 22.55 -10.90 -2.49
N GLU A 418 22.46 -10.31 -1.30
CA GLU A 418 23.29 -10.59 -0.13
C GLU A 418 22.49 -10.42 1.17
N LEU A 419 22.94 -11.04 2.26
CA LEU A 419 22.41 -10.79 3.60
C LEU A 419 22.95 -9.44 4.12
N ALA A 420 22.08 -8.45 4.28
CA ALA A 420 22.39 -7.17 4.90
C ALA A 420 22.50 -7.27 6.44
N ALA A 421 21.83 -8.27 7.03
CA ALA A 421 21.97 -8.65 8.44
C ALA A 421 21.91 -10.18 8.58
N PRO A 422 22.48 -10.76 9.65
CA PRO A 422 22.41 -12.21 9.89
C PRO A 422 20.98 -12.75 9.94
N VAL A 423 20.78 -14.01 9.54
CA VAL A 423 19.49 -14.69 9.73
C VAL A 423 19.20 -14.85 11.22
N ARG A 424 17.94 -14.69 11.62
CA ARG A 424 17.45 -14.87 12.99
C ARG A 424 16.36 -15.91 13.03
N GLU A 425 16.38 -16.67 14.12
CA GLU A 425 15.29 -17.52 14.55
C GLU A 425 14.39 -16.71 15.49
N VAL A 426 13.10 -16.68 15.20
CA VAL A 426 12.06 -15.96 15.94
C VAL A 426 11.16 -17.02 16.57
N ASP A 427 10.82 -16.83 17.84
CA ASP A 427 9.75 -17.61 18.44
C ASP A 427 8.43 -17.04 17.93
N HIS A 428 7.60 -17.84 17.27
CA HIS A 428 6.24 -17.46 16.83
C HIS A 428 5.34 -16.84 17.92
N HIS A 429 5.70 -16.96 19.20
CA HIS A 429 5.03 -16.28 20.30
C HIS A 429 5.47 -14.82 20.51
N ASP A 430 6.63 -14.42 19.98
CA ASP A 430 7.04 -13.02 19.94
C ASP A 430 6.43 -12.35 18.71
N VAL A 431 5.51 -11.43 18.97
CA VAL A 431 4.77 -10.72 17.92
C VAL A 431 5.65 -9.66 17.24
N ARG A 432 6.85 -9.38 17.78
CA ARG A 432 7.73 -8.34 17.25
C ARG A 432 8.64 -8.91 16.16
N PRO A 433 8.58 -8.38 14.93
CA PRO A 433 9.57 -8.74 13.91
C PRO A 433 10.95 -8.32 14.42
N PRO A 434 11.97 -9.18 14.27
CA PRO A 434 13.30 -8.92 14.82
C PRO A 434 14.02 -7.80 14.06
N TYR A 435 13.61 -7.55 12.82
CA TYR A 435 14.05 -6.44 12.01
C TYR A 435 12.86 -5.55 11.72
N ILE A 436 13.00 -4.25 11.95
CA ILE A 436 11.98 -3.28 11.55
C ILE A 436 12.59 -2.35 10.52
N LEU A 437 12.08 -2.43 9.31
CA LEU A 437 12.32 -1.46 8.26
C LEU A 437 11.29 -0.34 8.36
N SER A 438 11.60 0.83 7.81
CA SER A 438 10.58 1.85 7.71
C SER A 438 9.47 1.43 6.73
N GLY A 439 8.21 1.72 7.09
CA GLY A 439 7.06 1.45 6.24
C GLY A 439 6.42 0.07 6.44
N ASN A 440 6.63 -0.59 7.59
CA ASN A 440 5.88 -1.80 7.98
C ASN A 440 4.43 -1.44 8.38
N GLN A 441 3.61 -0.97 7.43
CA GLN A 441 2.15 -1.15 7.36
C GLN A 441 1.50 -0.44 6.18
#